data_AF-A0A3A8SAR1-F1
#
_entry.id   AF-A0A3A8SAR1-F1
#
_cell.length_a   1.000
_cell.length_b   1.000
_cell.length_c   1.000
_cell.angle_alpha   90.00
_cell.angle_beta   90.00
_cell.angle_gamma   90.00
#
_symmetry.space_group_name_H-M   'P 1'
#
loop_
_entity.id
_entity.type
_entity.pdbx_description
1 polymer ?
#
loop_
_entity_poly.entity_id
_entity_poly.type
_entity_poly.pdbx_seq_one_letter_code
_entity_poly.pdbx_strand_id
1 'polypeptide(L)'
;MFGPAATQHATPGSYPGYFQATFERGLRREDAHHNPYLQHVLLGAYRPEDRPAYLRAEAPLPVPLVEDSLPAVPDLGRFDVVSLSNIFDWSDDTLVSEWATLLSREARPGCAVLLRQLNNQRDLRRF
;
A
#
# COMPACT_ATOMS: atom_id res chain seq x y z
N MET A 1 -16.34 3.99 -5.67
CA MET A 1 -15.24 3.05 -5.32
C MET A 1 -13.88 3.57 -5.74
N PHE A 2 -13.72 4.24 -6.89
CA PHE A 2 -12.54 5.07 -7.20
C PHE A 2 -12.99 6.21 -8.12
N GLY A 3 -12.40 7.40 -7.99
CA GLY A 3 -12.66 8.52 -8.91
C GLY A 3 -11.82 8.39 -10.20
N PRO A 4 -12.08 9.21 -11.24
CA PRO A 4 -11.34 9.14 -12.51
C PRO A 4 -9.82 9.21 -12.34
N ALA A 5 -9.32 10.09 -11.48
CA ALA A 5 -7.89 10.24 -11.18
C ALA A 5 -7.23 8.94 -10.66
N ALA A 6 -8.02 8.08 -10.01
CA ALA A 6 -7.53 6.84 -9.42
C ALA A 6 -7.51 5.65 -10.39
N THR A 7 -8.24 5.75 -11.49
CA THR A 7 -8.38 4.66 -12.48
C THR A 7 -7.80 5.00 -13.84
N GLN A 8 -7.38 6.26 -14.07
CA GLN A 8 -6.97 6.75 -15.38
C GLN A 8 -5.75 6.03 -15.98
N HIS A 9 -4.89 5.43 -15.15
CA HIS A 9 -3.71 4.68 -15.58
C HIS A 9 -3.89 3.16 -15.52
N ALA A 10 -5.05 2.68 -15.07
CA ALA A 10 -5.38 1.26 -15.05
C ALA A 10 -6.14 0.85 -16.32
N THR A 11 -6.09 -0.42 -16.68
CA THR A 11 -6.97 -0.96 -17.73
C THR A 11 -8.43 -0.66 -17.37
N PRO A 12 -9.24 -0.06 -18.26
CA PRO A 12 -10.63 0.27 -17.96
C PRO A 12 -11.41 -0.96 -17.48
N GLY A 13 -12.18 -0.79 -16.39
CA GLY A 13 -12.99 -1.88 -15.84
C GLY A 13 -12.23 -3.01 -15.15
N SER A 14 -10.90 -2.93 -14.99
CA SER A 14 -10.10 -4.01 -14.39
C SER A 14 -10.29 -4.17 -12.88
N TYR A 15 -10.56 -3.08 -12.16
CA TYR A 15 -10.64 -3.08 -10.70
C TYR A 15 -11.75 -3.97 -10.13
N PRO A 16 -13.01 -3.94 -10.61
CA PRO A 16 -14.06 -4.84 -10.12
C PRO A 16 -13.64 -6.32 -10.15
N GLY A 17 -13.11 -6.79 -11.28
CA GLY A 17 -12.64 -8.17 -11.43
C GLY A 17 -11.46 -8.49 -10.52
N TYR A 18 -10.52 -7.56 -10.38
CA TYR A 18 -9.39 -7.70 -9.46
C TYR A 18 -9.83 -7.87 -7.99
N PHE A 19 -10.74 -7.02 -7.51
CA PHE A 19 -11.20 -7.09 -6.12
C PHE A 19 -12.04 -8.34 -5.88
N GLN A 20 -12.90 -8.71 -6.83
CA GLN A 20 -13.63 -9.98 -6.77
C GLN A 20 -12.66 -11.16 -6.66
N ALA A 21 -11.67 -11.25 -7.54
CA ALA A 21 -10.69 -12.34 -7.53
C ALA A 21 -9.88 -12.36 -6.22
N THR A 22 -9.49 -11.20 -5.70
CA THR A 22 -8.77 -11.09 -4.42
C THR A 22 -9.63 -11.56 -3.24
N PHE A 23 -10.90 -11.17 -3.21
CA PHE A 23 -11.85 -11.59 -2.19
C PHE A 23 -12.12 -13.09 -2.26
N GLU A 24 -12.43 -13.62 -3.44
CA GLU A 24 -12.65 -15.05 -3.68
C GLU A 24 -11.41 -15.89 -3.35
N ARG A 25 -10.22 -15.42 -3.70
CA ARG A 25 -8.96 -16.08 -3.32
C ARG A 25 -8.83 -16.15 -1.80
N GLY A 26 -9.21 -15.09 -1.08
CA GLY A 26 -9.25 -15.10 0.37
C GLY A 26 -10.20 -16.17 0.91
N LEU A 27 -11.41 -16.26 0.35
CA LEU A 27 -12.44 -17.23 0.76
C LEU A 27 -12.03 -18.69 0.52
N ARG A 28 -11.28 -18.96 -0.55
CA ARG A 28 -10.86 -20.32 -0.92
C ARG A 28 -9.72 -20.88 -0.07
N ARG A 29 -9.10 -20.06 0.80
CA ARG A 29 -8.02 -20.54 1.66
C ARG A 29 -8.58 -21.41 2.79
N GLU A 30 -7.85 -22.46 3.16
CA GLU A 30 -8.20 -23.34 4.28
C GLU A 30 -8.31 -22.57 5.61
N ASP A 31 -7.49 -21.53 5.77
CA ASP A 31 -7.46 -20.64 6.94
C ASP A 31 -8.30 -19.35 6.76
N ALA A 32 -9.25 -19.31 5.82
CA ALA A 32 -10.04 -18.10 5.53
C ALA A 32 -10.74 -17.52 6.77
N HIS A 33 -11.15 -18.37 7.70
CA HIS A 33 -11.80 -17.99 8.95
C HIS A 33 -10.87 -17.24 9.93
N HIS A 34 -9.55 -17.30 9.74
CA HIS A 34 -8.54 -16.52 10.47
C HIS A 34 -8.15 -15.21 9.76
N ASN A 35 -8.63 -14.97 8.55
CA ASN A 35 -8.29 -13.75 7.81
C ASN A 35 -9.06 -12.55 8.40
N PRO A 36 -8.38 -11.58 9.06
CA PRO A 36 -9.06 -10.47 9.71
C PRO A 36 -9.84 -9.59 8.74
N TYR A 37 -9.39 -9.47 7.50
CA TYR A 37 -10.07 -8.64 6.50
C TYR A 37 -11.39 -9.29 6.04
N LEU A 38 -11.42 -10.62 5.89
CA LEU A 38 -12.67 -11.34 5.61
C LEU A 38 -13.62 -11.31 6.81
N GLN A 39 -13.10 -11.46 8.03
CA GLN A 39 -13.90 -11.31 9.26
C GLN A 39 -14.56 -9.93 9.32
N HIS A 40 -13.82 -8.87 9.05
CA HIS A 40 -14.39 -7.52 9.02
C HIS A 40 -15.51 -7.38 7.98
N VAL A 41 -15.31 -7.91 6.77
CA VAL A 41 -16.32 -7.83 5.69
C VAL A 41 -17.56 -8.68 5.98
N LEU A 42 -17.40 -9.89 6.51
CA LEU A 42 -18.50 -10.87 6.65
C LEU A 42 -19.15 -10.86 8.04
N LEU A 43 -18.38 -10.61 9.10
CA LEU A 43 -18.84 -10.62 10.49
C LEU A 43 -19.03 -9.20 11.04
N GLY A 44 -18.47 -8.17 10.39
CA GLY A 44 -18.47 -6.81 10.91
C GLY A 44 -17.52 -6.58 12.09
N ALA A 45 -16.73 -7.58 12.49
CA ALA A 45 -15.83 -7.54 13.63
C ALA A 45 -14.63 -8.46 13.44
N TYR A 46 -13.53 -8.18 14.15
CA TYR A 46 -12.36 -9.07 14.22
C TYR A 46 -12.50 -10.02 15.41
N ARG A 47 -12.06 -11.27 15.25
CA ARG A 47 -11.86 -12.16 16.39
C ARG A 47 -10.67 -11.67 17.23
N PRO A 48 -10.70 -11.79 18.57
CA PRO A 48 -9.63 -11.30 19.44
C PRO A 48 -8.22 -11.81 19.06
N GLU A 49 -8.13 -13.07 18.65
CA GLU A 49 -6.90 -13.76 18.24
C GLU A 49 -6.36 -13.28 16.88
N ASP A 50 -7.25 -12.87 15.97
CA ASP A 50 -6.92 -12.54 14.57
C ASP A 50 -6.82 -11.04 14.30
N ARG A 51 -7.29 -10.19 15.24
CA ARG A 51 -7.30 -8.72 15.05
C ARG A 51 -5.91 -8.18 14.68
N PRO A 52 -5.77 -7.27 13.70
CA PRO A 52 -4.47 -6.71 13.32
C PRO A 52 -3.70 -6.12 14.51
N ALA A 53 -2.37 -6.26 14.50
CA ALA A 53 -1.52 -5.86 15.62
C ALA A 53 -1.67 -4.39 16.02
N TYR A 54 -1.91 -3.50 15.06
CA TYR A 54 -2.11 -2.07 15.34
C TYR A 54 -3.40 -1.79 16.14
N LEU A 55 -4.39 -2.69 16.13
CA LEU A 55 -5.58 -2.61 17.00
C LEU A 55 -5.35 -3.18 18.40
N ARG A 56 -4.17 -3.75 18.65
CA ARG A 56 -3.72 -4.26 19.95
C ARG A 56 -2.80 -3.30 20.68
N ALA A 57 -2.45 -2.17 20.05
CA ALA A 57 -1.56 -1.19 20.64
C ALA A 57 -2.18 -0.64 21.93
N GLU A 58 -1.46 -0.74 23.04
CA GLU A 58 -1.90 -0.25 24.36
C GLU A 58 -1.62 1.24 24.55
N ALA A 59 -0.78 1.80 23.68
CA ALA A 59 -0.47 3.22 23.62
C ALA A 59 -0.52 3.71 22.17
N PRO A 60 -0.88 4.99 21.95
CA PRO A 60 -0.77 5.60 20.63
C PRO A 60 0.65 5.52 20.10
N LEU A 61 0.80 5.10 18.84
CA LEU A 61 2.07 5.21 18.14
C LEU A 61 2.27 6.69 17.72
N PRO A 62 3.43 7.31 18.02
CA PRO A 62 3.71 8.68 17.62
C PRO A 62 4.04 8.73 16.13
N VAL A 63 3.01 8.65 15.29
CA VAL A 63 3.14 8.71 13.83
C VAL A 63 2.92 10.16 13.39
N PRO A 64 3.95 10.89 12.98
CA PRO A 64 3.76 12.22 12.40
C PRO A 64 3.03 12.11 11.06
N LEU A 65 1.97 12.88 10.90
CA LEU A 65 1.26 13.01 9.63
C LEU A 65 1.86 14.17 8.83
N VAL A 66 2.21 13.89 7.59
CA VAL A 66 2.58 14.90 6.58
C VAL A 66 1.52 14.83 5.49
N GLU A 67 0.67 15.86 5.39
CA GLU A 67 -0.41 15.95 4.40
C GLU A 67 0.12 16.52 3.07
N ASP A 68 1.08 15.84 2.48
CA ASP A 68 1.75 16.27 1.25
C ASP A 68 2.36 15.05 0.52
N SER A 69 3.13 15.31 -0.51
CA SER A 69 3.88 14.37 -1.32
C SER A 69 5.22 13.97 -0.68
N LEU A 70 5.85 12.90 -1.20
CA LEU A 70 7.12 12.38 -0.69
C LEU A 70 8.24 13.44 -0.53
N PRO A 71 8.44 14.40 -1.48
CA PRO A 71 9.45 15.46 -1.33
C PRO A 71 9.29 16.36 -0.10
N ALA A 72 8.08 16.48 0.45
CA ALA A 72 7.81 17.31 1.62
C ALA A 72 8.08 16.60 2.95
N VAL A 73 8.35 15.28 2.91
CA VAL A 73 8.70 14.53 4.12
C VAL A 73 10.10 14.95 4.57
N PRO A 74 10.25 15.54 5.78
CA PRO A 74 11.55 16.02 6.24
C PRO A 74 12.46 14.84 6.58
N ASP A 75 13.74 14.99 6.26
CA ASP A 75 14.81 14.07 6.68
C ASP A 75 14.54 12.61 6.25
N LEU A 76 14.33 12.38 4.95
CA LEU A 76 14.11 11.04 4.39
C LEU A 76 15.23 10.05 4.74
N GLY A 77 16.45 10.53 4.92
CA GLY A 77 17.61 9.74 5.30
C GLY A 77 17.50 9.07 6.67
N ARG A 78 16.59 9.51 7.55
CA ARG A 78 16.38 8.89 8.87
C ARG A 78 15.68 7.54 8.81
N PHE A 79 15.03 7.21 7.70
CA PHE A 79 14.21 6.01 7.60
C PHE A 79 15.02 4.80 7.14
N ASP A 80 14.84 3.70 7.85
CA ASP A 80 15.41 2.39 7.51
C ASP A 80 14.60 1.71 6.41
N VAL A 81 13.30 2.02 6.35
CA VAL A 81 12.32 1.45 5.42
C VAL A 81 11.40 2.56 4.93
N VAL A 82 11.25 2.66 3.62
CA VAL A 82 10.23 3.49 2.97
C VAL A 82 9.20 2.56 2.32
N SER A 83 8.00 2.51 2.88
CA SER A 83 6.88 1.75 2.28
C SER A 83 6.03 2.67 1.43
N LEU A 84 6.17 2.53 0.10
CA LEU A 84 5.28 3.15 -0.86
C LEU A 84 4.16 2.15 -1.15
N SER A 85 2.94 2.52 -0.76
CA SER A 85 1.74 1.72 -1.05
C SER A 85 1.47 1.68 -2.56
N ASN A 86 0.22 1.45 -2.94
CA ASN A 86 -0.31 1.48 -4.29
C ASN A 86 -0.33 2.87 -4.97
N ILE A 87 0.53 3.81 -4.58
CA ILE A 87 0.52 5.17 -5.13
C ILE A 87 0.84 5.18 -6.62
N PHE A 88 1.76 4.31 -7.06
CA PHE A 88 2.17 4.21 -8.46
C PHE A 88 1.17 3.49 -9.37
N ASP A 89 0.09 2.90 -8.85
CA ASP A 89 -1.03 2.46 -9.69
C ASP A 89 -1.74 3.66 -10.38
N TRP A 90 -1.48 4.89 -9.93
CA TRP A 90 -2.23 6.11 -10.23
C TRP A 90 -1.30 7.22 -10.75
N SER A 91 -0.03 6.89 -10.99
CA SER A 91 1.01 7.85 -11.34
C SER A 91 1.52 7.63 -12.76
N ASP A 92 1.85 8.72 -13.42
CA ASP A 92 2.61 8.69 -14.68
C ASP A 92 4.09 8.36 -14.45
N ASP A 93 4.84 8.22 -15.55
CA ASP A 93 6.28 7.95 -15.50
C ASP A 93 7.09 9.13 -14.93
N THR A 94 6.57 10.35 -15.02
CA THR A 94 7.24 11.56 -14.52
C THR A 94 7.36 11.51 -13.00
N LEU A 95 6.24 11.28 -12.30
CA LEU A 95 6.24 11.17 -10.83
C LEU A 95 7.10 10.01 -10.34
N VAL A 96 7.04 8.87 -11.03
CA VAL A 96 7.87 7.70 -10.69
C VAL A 96 9.35 8.04 -10.79
N SER A 97 9.78 8.70 -11.87
CA SER A 97 11.16 9.12 -12.08
C SER A 97 11.64 10.15 -11.06
N GLU A 98 10.79 11.13 -10.72
CA GLU A 98 11.07 12.14 -9.70
C GLU A 98 11.29 11.51 -8.32
N TRP A 99 10.39 10.60 -7.91
CA TRP A 99 10.47 9.95 -6.61
C TRP A 99 11.62 8.96 -6.53
N ALA A 100 11.91 8.24 -7.62
CA ALA A 100 13.10 7.42 -7.74
C ALA A 100 14.38 8.24 -7.55
N THR A 101 14.50 9.36 -8.26
CA THR A 101 15.66 10.27 -8.15
C THR A 101 15.80 10.83 -6.74
N LEU A 102 14.69 11.25 -6.12
CA LEU A 102 14.67 11.74 -4.75
C LEU A 102 15.15 10.67 -3.77
N LEU A 103 14.61 9.45 -3.85
CA LEU A 103 14.98 8.37 -2.94
C LEU A 103 16.44 7.94 -3.13
N SER A 104 16.94 7.87 -4.36
CA SER A 104 18.37 7.57 -4.61
C SER A 104 19.31 8.63 -4.04
N ARG A 105 18.85 9.89 -3.93
CA ARG A 105 19.65 10.99 -3.39
C ARG A 105 19.57 11.11 -1.86
N GLU A 106 18.37 10.98 -1.30
CA GLU A 106 18.09 11.34 0.10
C GLU A 106 18.00 10.14 1.04
N ALA A 107 17.68 8.94 0.53
CA ALA A 107 17.62 7.76 1.39
C ALA A 107 19.04 7.33 1.81
N ARG A 108 19.19 6.92 3.06
CA ARG A 108 20.48 6.45 3.56
C ARG A 108 20.89 5.12 2.90
N PRO A 109 22.19 4.83 2.75
CA PRO A 109 22.65 3.52 2.33
C PRO A 109 22.07 2.39 3.19
N GLY A 110 21.56 1.34 2.54
CA GLY A 110 20.90 0.22 3.21
C GLY A 110 19.42 0.43 3.54
N CYS A 111 18.82 1.58 3.20
CA CYS A 111 17.37 1.77 3.27
C CYS A 111 16.63 0.79 2.35
N ALA A 112 15.59 0.13 2.87
CA ALA A 112 14.72 -0.74 2.09
C ALA A 112 13.53 0.04 1.53
N VAL A 113 13.32 0.00 0.21
CA VAL A 113 12.13 0.57 -0.42
C VAL A 113 11.15 -0.57 -0.74
N LEU A 114 10.00 -0.57 -0.05
CA LEU A 114 8.91 -1.53 -0.29
C LEU A 114 7.88 -0.88 -1.20
N LEU A 115 7.73 -1.43 -2.40
CA LEU A 115 6.69 -1.04 -3.36
C LEU A 115 5.52 -2.03 -3.28
N ARG A 116 4.29 -1.52 -3.28
CA ARG A 116 3.09 -2.35 -3.42
C ARG A 116 2.32 -1.92 -4.67
N GLN A 117 1.95 -2.90 -5.49
CA GLN A 117 1.04 -2.70 -6.60
C GLN A 117 -0.30 -3.31 -6.21
N LEU A 118 -1.39 -2.59 -6.50
CA LEU A 118 -2.73 -3.10 -6.27
C LEU A 118 -3.17 -3.90 -7.50
N ASN A 119 -3.53 -3.21 -8.59
CA ASN A 119 -4.03 -3.80 -9.83
C ASN A 119 -3.22 -3.32 -11.06
N ASN A 120 -2.06 -2.73 -10.81
CA ASN A 120 -1.10 -2.33 -11.82
C ASN A 120 -0.21 -3.51 -12.22
N GLN A 121 -0.02 -3.69 -13.53
CA GLN A 121 0.79 -4.76 -14.14
C GLN A 121 2.13 -4.27 -14.70
N ARG A 122 2.50 -2.99 -14.46
CA ARG A 122 3.79 -2.44 -14.90
C ARG A 122 4.94 -3.15 -14.19
N ASP A 123 5.99 -3.47 -14.94
CA ASP A 123 7.19 -4.07 -14.39
C ASP A 123 7.92 -3.12 -13.44
N LEU A 124 8.39 -3.67 -12.32
CA LEU A 124 9.26 -2.95 -11.39
C LEU A 124 10.67 -2.83 -11.98
N ARG A 125 11.27 -1.65 -11.84
CA ARG A 125 12.62 -1.34 -12.32
C ARG A 125 13.48 -0.84 -11.17
N ARG A 126 14.78 -1.18 -11.20
CA ARG A 126 15.76 -0.61 -10.27
C ARG A 126 16.09 0.82 -10.69
N PHE A 127 16.40 1.66 -9.70
CA PHE A 127 16.76 3.07 -9.84
C PHE A 127 17.88 3.43 -8.85
#